data_AF-A0A0F9SVW7-F1
#
_entry.id   AF-A0A0F9SVW7-F1
#
_cell.length_a   1.000
_cell.length_b   1.000
_cell.length_c   1.000
_cell.angle_alpha   90.00
_cell.angle_beta   90.00
_cell.angle_gamma   90.00
#
_symmetry.space_group_name_H-M   'P 1'
#
loop_
_entity.id
_entity.type
_entity.pdbx_description
1 polymer ?
#
loop_
_entity_poly.entity_id
_entity_poly.type
_entity_poly.pdbx_seq_one_letter_code
_entity_poly.pdbx_strand_id
1 'polypeptide(L)'
;MMSGNIWKWDQYDLRRFYPGSTDYFLDIGGCVGTTSVLFKAIDPWAQVIACEPCKEDFEIMKVVAGQWDVRCYNVALGNGEQLCFGRKKQGAHRFYTSDEKKWWPETPEYLVPSMTLPQMFKKFNIKGRYNIKVDCEGGERFLLDDEEAIAIIRGCVQFNMEYHPGFDHTHEEWNRWFSKFFDTHTMRSRNGKNEGRRAVFEEIDHVRETWRSEYVLARKA
;
A
#
# COMPACT_ATOMS: atom_id res chain seq x y z
N MET A 1 8.00 7.62 -9.40
CA MET A 1 7.67 6.45 -10.26
C MET A 1 7.06 6.93 -11.58
N MET A 2 7.39 6.33 -12.74
CA MET A 2 6.72 6.68 -14.00
C MET A 2 5.39 5.92 -14.11
N SER A 3 4.27 6.66 -14.15
CA SER A 3 2.90 6.15 -14.21
C SER A 3 2.64 5.08 -15.29
N GLY A 4 3.44 5.07 -16.36
CA GLY A 4 3.35 4.07 -17.43
C GLY A 4 3.60 2.63 -16.97
N ASN A 5 4.39 2.42 -15.91
CA ASN A 5 4.67 1.06 -15.42
C ASN A 5 3.47 0.44 -14.69
N ILE A 6 2.69 1.26 -13.97
CA ILE A 6 1.52 0.80 -13.22
C ILE A 6 0.53 0.12 -14.18
N TRP A 7 0.23 0.77 -15.31
CA TRP A 7 -0.71 0.24 -16.29
C TRP A 7 -0.09 -0.82 -17.22
N LYS A 8 1.09 -0.54 -17.80
CA LYS A 8 1.69 -1.42 -18.81
C LYS A 8 2.02 -2.79 -18.22
N TRP A 9 2.60 -2.81 -17.02
CA TRP A 9 3.10 -4.02 -16.38
C TRP A 9 2.20 -4.55 -15.26
N ASP A 10 1.05 -3.90 -15.05
CA ASP A 10 0.12 -4.21 -13.98
C ASP A 10 0.85 -4.39 -12.64
N GLN A 11 1.59 -3.34 -12.27
CA GLN A 11 2.61 -3.42 -11.20
C GLN A 11 2.03 -3.87 -9.85
N TYR A 12 0.77 -3.53 -9.60
CA TYR A 12 0.03 -3.89 -8.39
C TYR A 12 -1.14 -4.84 -8.69
N ASP A 13 -1.04 -5.60 -9.78
CA ASP A 13 -2.04 -6.61 -10.19
C ASP A 13 -3.48 -6.06 -10.15
N LEU A 14 -3.64 -4.82 -10.62
CA LEU A 14 -4.87 -4.04 -10.62
C LEU A 14 -5.95 -4.69 -11.49
N ARG A 15 -5.55 -5.43 -12.54
CA ARG A 15 -6.49 -6.10 -13.45
C ARG A 15 -7.20 -7.29 -12.81
N ARG A 16 -6.80 -7.69 -11.60
CA ARG A 16 -7.49 -8.75 -10.83
C ARG A 16 -8.76 -8.26 -10.17
N PHE A 17 -8.91 -6.96 -9.99
CA PHE A 17 -10.07 -6.36 -9.33
C PHE A 17 -11.25 -6.20 -10.30
N TYR A 18 -12.46 -6.31 -9.76
CA TYR A 18 -13.70 -6.06 -10.49
C TYR A 18 -14.67 -5.27 -9.60
N PRO A 19 -15.58 -4.47 -10.17
CA PRO A 19 -16.52 -3.67 -9.37
C PRO A 19 -17.30 -4.50 -8.36
N GLY A 20 -17.35 -4.04 -7.10
CA GLY A 20 -18.03 -4.70 -5.99
C GLY A 20 -17.22 -5.81 -5.31
N SER A 21 -15.98 -6.08 -5.75
CA SER A 21 -15.10 -7.07 -5.11
C SER A 21 -14.49 -6.57 -3.80
N THR A 22 -14.49 -5.26 -3.56
CA THR A 22 -13.91 -4.65 -2.37
C THR A 22 -14.76 -3.47 -1.90
N ASP A 23 -14.73 -3.22 -0.60
CA ASP A 23 -15.39 -2.08 0.00
C ASP A 23 -14.38 -0.93 0.20
N TYR A 24 -13.09 -1.26 0.38
CA TYR A 24 -12.00 -0.31 0.59
C TYR A 24 -10.76 -0.62 -0.26
N PHE A 25 -10.08 0.43 -0.70
CA PHE A 25 -8.68 0.38 -1.13
C PHE A 25 -7.85 1.30 -0.23
N LEU A 26 -6.75 0.78 0.30
CA LEU A 26 -5.77 1.55 1.05
C LEU A 26 -4.48 1.66 0.23
N ASP A 27 -4.18 2.86 -0.28
CA ASP A 27 -2.99 3.19 -1.06
C ASP A 27 -1.95 3.89 -0.15
N ILE A 28 -0.98 3.13 0.35
CA ILE A 28 0.09 3.63 1.22
C ILE A 28 1.30 4.00 0.36
N GLY A 29 1.75 5.26 0.51
CA GLY A 29 2.71 5.90 -0.38
C GLY A 29 2.07 6.17 -1.76
N GLY A 30 0.98 6.92 -1.74
CA GLY A 30 0.17 7.24 -2.91
C GLY A 30 0.89 8.12 -3.94
N CYS A 31 2.03 8.71 -3.59
CA CYS A 31 2.76 9.69 -4.40
C CYS A 31 1.78 10.78 -4.88
N VAL A 32 1.69 11.02 -6.18
CA VAL A 32 0.77 12.02 -6.76
C VAL A 32 -0.66 11.48 -7.00
N GLY A 33 -1.01 10.32 -6.45
CA GLY A 33 -2.37 9.77 -6.47
C GLY A 33 -2.76 8.95 -7.72
N THR A 34 -1.80 8.56 -8.56
CA THR A 34 -2.10 7.85 -9.82
C THR A 34 -2.79 6.50 -9.58
N THR A 35 -2.24 5.67 -8.67
CA THR A 35 -2.84 4.36 -8.34
C THR A 35 -4.21 4.52 -7.69
N SER A 36 -4.37 5.51 -6.80
CA SER A 36 -5.64 5.83 -6.18
C SER A 36 -6.76 6.17 -7.18
N VAL A 37 -6.45 6.95 -8.22
CA VAL A 37 -7.40 7.22 -9.31
C VAL A 37 -7.75 5.96 -10.08
N LEU A 38 -6.77 5.08 -10.34
CA LEU A 38 -7.03 3.81 -10.99
C LEU A 38 -7.93 2.89 -10.15
N PHE A 39 -7.75 2.84 -8.84
CA PHE A 39 -8.67 2.10 -7.96
C PHE A 39 -10.11 2.60 -8.07
N LYS A 40 -10.31 3.92 -8.09
CA LYS A 40 -11.64 4.51 -8.32
C LYS A 40 -12.20 4.23 -9.72
N ALA A 41 -11.35 4.20 -10.74
CA ALA A 41 -11.78 3.87 -12.09
C ALA A 41 -12.22 2.39 -12.21
N ILE A 42 -11.56 1.49 -11.47
CA ILE A 42 -11.89 0.05 -11.45
C ILE A 42 -13.15 -0.23 -10.63
N ASP A 43 -13.26 0.37 -9.44
CA ASP A 43 -14.44 0.25 -8.59
C ASP A 43 -14.88 1.63 -8.06
N PRO A 44 -15.81 2.30 -8.76
CA PRO A 44 -16.28 3.62 -8.37
C PRO A 44 -16.94 3.66 -6.99
N TRP A 45 -17.45 2.53 -6.51
CA TRP A 45 -18.20 2.42 -5.26
C TRP A 45 -17.32 2.17 -4.04
N ALA A 46 -16.11 1.63 -4.26
CA ALA A 46 -15.16 1.43 -3.18
C ALA A 46 -14.69 2.76 -2.58
N GLN A 47 -14.45 2.78 -1.27
CA GLN A 47 -13.78 3.89 -0.61
C GLN A 47 -12.28 3.77 -0.83
N VAL A 48 -11.66 4.78 -1.43
CA VAL A 48 -10.20 4.81 -1.62
C VAL A 48 -9.60 5.77 -0.62
N ILE A 49 -8.63 5.28 0.14
CA ILE A 49 -7.87 6.04 1.12
C ILE A 49 -6.42 6.07 0.67
N ALA A 50 -5.87 7.26 0.46
CA ALA A 50 -4.51 7.46 -0.05
C ALA A 50 -3.66 8.18 1.00
N CYS A 51 -2.49 7.65 1.31
CA CYS A 51 -1.55 8.21 2.27
C CYS A 51 -0.25 8.58 1.57
N GLU A 52 0.14 9.86 1.63
CA GLU A 52 1.40 10.34 1.07
C GLU A 52 2.11 11.28 2.06
N PRO A 53 3.28 10.90 2.61
CA PRO A 53 4.00 11.73 3.57
C PRO A 53 4.76 12.93 2.99
N CYS A 54 5.21 12.89 1.73
CA CYS A 54 5.86 14.02 1.06
C CYS A 54 4.83 15.15 0.86
N LYS A 55 5.12 16.36 1.35
CA LYS A 55 4.13 17.45 1.34
C LYS A 55 3.79 17.88 -0.07
N GLU A 56 4.79 17.99 -0.93
CA GLU A 56 4.64 18.39 -2.31
C GLU A 56 3.81 17.38 -3.11
N ASP A 57 4.12 16.08 -2.99
CA ASP A 57 3.36 15.02 -3.65
C ASP A 57 1.94 14.93 -3.10
N PHE A 58 1.76 15.11 -1.78
CA PHE A 58 0.45 15.15 -1.14
C PHE A 58 -0.43 16.29 -1.66
N GLU A 59 0.12 17.50 -1.83
CA GLU A 59 -0.63 18.63 -2.38
C GLU A 59 -1.10 18.34 -3.81
N ILE A 60 -0.26 17.69 -4.63
CA ILE A 60 -0.64 17.25 -5.98
C ILE A 60 -1.71 16.15 -5.90
N MET A 61 -1.54 15.16 -5.03
CA MET A 61 -2.49 14.05 -4.83
C MET A 61 -3.88 14.55 -4.45
N LYS A 62 -3.99 15.56 -3.58
CA LYS A 62 -5.29 16.17 -3.23
C LYS A 62 -6.01 16.73 -4.45
N VAL A 63 -5.28 17.33 -5.39
CA VAL A 63 -5.88 17.87 -6.62
C VAL A 63 -6.25 16.75 -7.58
N VAL A 64 -5.34 15.80 -7.82
CA VAL A 64 -5.52 14.73 -8.80
C VAL A 64 -6.54 13.69 -8.34
N ALA A 65 -6.34 13.12 -7.16
CA ALA A 65 -7.15 12.03 -6.63
C ALA A 65 -8.39 12.55 -5.88
N GLY A 66 -8.31 13.73 -5.24
CA GLY A 66 -9.45 14.30 -4.51
C GLY A 66 -10.67 14.59 -5.40
N GLN A 67 -10.47 14.87 -6.68
CA GLN A 67 -11.56 15.01 -7.67
C GLN A 67 -12.32 13.70 -7.92
N TRP A 68 -11.76 12.56 -7.52
CA TRP A 68 -12.33 11.23 -7.70
C TRP A 68 -12.94 10.69 -6.40
N ASP A 69 -13.23 11.53 -5.40
CA ASP A 69 -13.72 11.08 -4.09
C ASP A 69 -12.73 10.12 -3.38
N VAL A 70 -11.44 10.40 -3.54
CA VAL A 70 -10.36 9.73 -2.79
C VAL A 70 -10.06 10.50 -1.51
N ARG A 71 -10.06 9.81 -0.36
CA ARG A 71 -9.68 10.41 0.93
C ARG A 71 -8.17 10.46 1.06
N CYS A 72 -7.60 11.66 0.99
CA CYS A 72 -6.16 11.88 1.02
C CYS A 72 -5.67 12.25 2.43
N TYR A 73 -4.60 11.62 2.90
CA TYR A 73 -3.95 11.91 4.19
C TYR A 73 -2.44 12.15 4.04
N ASN A 74 -1.93 13.22 4.64
CA ASN A 74 -0.50 13.48 4.72
C ASN A 74 0.10 12.75 5.92
N VAL A 75 0.37 11.46 5.75
CA VAL A 75 0.86 10.57 6.81
C VAL A 75 1.73 9.47 6.23
N ALA A 76 2.80 9.11 6.94
CA ALA A 76 3.66 7.98 6.60
C ALA A 76 3.16 6.68 7.23
N LEU A 77 3.48 5.55 6.62
CA LEU A 77 3.54 4.27 7.33
C LEU A 77 4.78 4.27 8.23
N GLY A 78 4.58 4.01 9.51
CA GLY A 78 5.63 4.08 10.52
C GLY A 78 5.30 3.31 11.79
N ASN A 79 6.06 3.60 12.85
CA ASN A 79 5.84 3.05 14.20
C ASN A 79 4.85 3.88 15.05
N GLY A 80 4.22 4.92 14.46
CA GLY A 80 3.34 5.85 15.17
C GLY A 80 4.04 7.08 15.74
N GLU A 81 5.37 7.16 15.65
CA GLU A 81 6.15 8.35 16.00
C GLU A 81 6.37 9.25 14.77
N GLN A 82 6.87 10.47 14.98
CA GLN A 82 7.24 11.32 13.85
C GLN A 82 8.47 10.79 13.13
N LEU A 83 8.40 10.72 11.80
CA LEU A 83 9.54 10.36 10.95
C LEU A 83 10.22 11.62 10.42
N CYS A 84 11.53 11.56 10.29
CA CYS A 84 12.35 12.55 9.63
C CYS A 84 12.22 12.40 8.11
N PHE A 85 11.90 13.49 7.42
CA PHE A 85 11.95 13.56 5.96
C PHE A 85 13.32 14.07 5.49
N GLY A 86 13.95 13.29 4.62
CA GLY A 86 15.15 13.70 3.88
C GLY A 86 14.88 13.69 2.37
N ARG A 87 14.97 14.85 1.72
CA ARG A 87 14.89 14.94 0.27
C ARG A 87 16.19 14.46 -0.34
N LYS A 88 16.10 13.52 -1.29
CA LYS A 88 17.23 13.24 -2.16
C LYS A 88 17.20 14.17 -3.36
N LYS A 89 18.36 14.71 -3.74
CA LYS A 89 18.53 15.43 -5.01
C LYS A 89 18.27 14.54 -6.22
N GLN A 90 18.48 13.22 -6.09
CA GLN A 90 18.21 12.22 -7.12
C GLN A 90 17.66 10.93 -6.48
N GLY A 91 16.63 10.36 -7.10
CA GLY A 91 15.93 9.19 -6.60
C GLY A 91 14.78 9.54 -5.66
N ALA A 92 14.33 8.57 -4.87
CA ALA A 92 13.18 8.74 -4.00
C ALA A 92 13.52 9.43 -2.67
N HIS A 93 12.51 10.05 -2.06
CA HIS A 93 12.61 10.62 -0.71
C HIS A 93 12.91 9.54 0.34
N ARG A 94 13.45 9.94 1.49
CA ARG A 94 13.74 9.03 2.60
C ARG A 94 12.94 9.41 3.84
N PHE A 95 12.47 8.38 4.54
CA PHE A 95 11.78 8.49 5.82
C PHE A 95 12.47 7.64 6.88
N TYR A 96 12.98 8.26 7.93
CA TYR A 96 13.78 7.60 8.96
C TYR A 96 13.41 8.08 10.36
N THR A 97 13.64 7.25 11.38
CA THR A 97 13.41 7.59 12.78
C THR A 97 14.51 8.52 13.29
N SER A 98 14.31 9.14 14.46
CA SER A 98 15.35 9.96 15.08
C SER A 98 16.64 9.18 15.37
N ASP A 99 16.53 7.89 15.72
CA ASP A 99 17.67 7.03 16.03
C ASP A 99 18.45 6.58 14.78
N GLU A 100 17.78 6.54 13.64
CA GLU A 100 18.37 6.23 12.34
C GLU A 100 19.16 7.41 11.74
N LYS A 101 19.12 8.60 12.36
CA LYS A 101 19.92 9.78 11.95
C LYS A 101 21.41 9.49 11.83
N LYS A 102 21.95 8.56 12.62
CA LYS A 102 23.37 8.18 12.57
C LYS A 102 23.80 7.63 11.19
N TRP A 103 22.86 7.05 10.46
CA TRP A 103 23.09 6.52 9.11
C TRP A 103 22.95 7.58 8.02
N TRP A 104 22.45 8.77 8.37
CA TRP A 104 22.10 9.85 7.46
C TRP A 104 22.56 11.20 8.02
N PRO A 105 23.76 11.69 7.67
CA PRO A 105 24.37 12.88 8.28
C PRO A 105 23.68 14.20 7.93
N GLU A 106 22.59 14.18 7.16
CA GLU A 106 21.87 15.39 6.75
C GLU A 106 20.78 15.74 7.79
N THR A 107 20.67 17.04 8.10
CA THR A 107 19.58 17.54 8.96
C THR A 107 18.25 17.30 8.24
N PRO A 108 17.23 16.72 8.89
CA PRO A 108 15.93 16.53 8.26
C PRO A 108 15.34 17.86 7.83
N GLU A 109 14.69 17.91 6.65
CA GLU A 109 14.02 19.14 6.21
C GLU A 109 12.80 19.42 7.11
N TYR A 110 12.05 18.38 7.45
CA TYR A 110 10.90 18.47 8.36
C TYR A 110 10.53 17.11 8.97
N LEU A 111 9.68 17.15 9.98
CA LEU A 111 9.08 15.97 10.61
C LEU A 111 7.72 15.66 9.98
N VAL A 112 7.44 14.37 9.83
CA VAL A 112 6.23 13.83 9.21
C VAL A 112 5.49 12.99 10.25
N PRO A 113 4.16 13.18 10.43
CA PRO A 113 3.38 12.26 11.25
C PRO A 113 3.39 10.86 10.61
N SER A 114 3.58 9.82 11.42
CA SER A 114 3.41 8.44 10.97
C SER A 114 2.34 7.71 11.76
N MET A 115 1.83 6.63 11.18
CA MET A 115 0.90 5.71 11.81
C MET A 115 1.35 4.28 11.53
N THR A 116 1.14 3.40 12.51
CA THR A 116 1.16 1.95 12.26
C THR A 116 -0.03 1.56 11.38
N LEU A 117 0.06 0.42 10.69
CA LEU A 117 -1.06 -0.10 9.91
C LEU A 117 -2.34 -0.30 10.78
N PRO A 118 -2.26 -0.85 12.00
CA PRO A 118 -3.39 -0.88 12.93
C PRO A 118 -3.99 0.50 13.25
N GLN A 119 -3.14 1.50 13.51
CA GLN A 119 -3.59 2.86 13.77
C GLN A 119 -4.34 3.45 12.57
N MET A 120 -3.88 3.19 11.34
CA MET A 120 -4.57 3.59 10.11
C MET A 120 -5.96 2.93 10.02
N PHE A 121 -6.06 1.62 10.24
CA PHE A 121 -7.34 0.91 10.21
C PHE A 121 -8.34 1.47 11.22
N LYS A 122 -7.88 1.73 12.44
CA LYS A 122 -8.70 2.35 13.49
C LYS A 122 -9.12 3.77 13.12
N LYS A 123 -8.19 4.61 12.68
CA LYS A 123 -8.45 6.02 12.34
C LYS A 123 -9.40 6.15 11.15
N PHE A 124 -9.24 5.32 10.13
CA PHE A 124 -10.02 5.39 8.90
C PHE A 124 -11.31 4.56 8.97
N ASN A 125 -11.53 3.82 10.07
CA ASN A 125 -12.70 2.99 10.30
C ASN A 125 -12.95 2.00 9.16
N ILE A 126 -11.89 1.33 8.71
CA ILE A 126 -11.95 0.33 7.63
C ILE A 126 -12.66 -0.91 8.18
N LYS A 127 -13.84 -1.20 7.63
CA LYS A 127 -14.73 -2.31 8.05
C LYS A 127 -15.34 -2.95 6.81
N GLY A 128 -14.98 -4.18 6.49
CA GLY A 128 -15.46 -4.90 5.30
C GLY A 128 -14.32 -5.56 4.54
N ARG A 129 -14.50 -5.76 3.24
CA ARG A 129 -13.47 -6.27 2.34
C ARG A 129 -12.54 -5.13 1.93
N TYR A 130 -11.24 -5.36 2.02
CA TYR A 130 -10.24 -4.35 1.72
C TYR A 130 -9.06 -4.92 0.94
N ASN A 131 -8.46 -4.06 0.12
CA ASN A 131 -7.18 -4.28 -0.52
C ASN A 131 -6.17 -3.25 0.00
N ILE A 132 -4.91 -3.65 0.10
CA ILE A 132 -3.83 -2.78 0.57
C ILE A 132 -2.73 -2.77 -0.46
N LYS A 133 -2.33 -1.58 -0.89
CA LYS A 133 -1.09 -1.37 -1.64
C LYS A 133 -0.10 -0.61 -0.75
N VAL A 134 1.17 -1.04 -0.75
CA VAL A 134 2.26 -0.41 0.00
C VAL A 134 3.45 -0.17 -0.91
N ASP A 135 3.86 1.09 -1.00
CA ASP A 135 5.07 1.51 -1.71
C ASP A 135 5.46 2.87 -1.16
N CYS A 136 6.25 2.87 -0.09
CA CYS A 136 6.47 4.01 0.79
C CYS A 136 7.95 4.25 1.07
N GLU A 137 8.81 3.85 0.13
CA GLU A 137 10.22 4.24 0.01
C GLU A 137 11.02 3.99 1.31
N GLY A 138 10.76 2.85 1.96
CA GLY A 138 11.45 2.38 3.17
C GLY A 138 10.52 2.20 4.37
N GLY A 139 9.34 2.83 4.38
CA GLY A 139 8.36 2.68 5.46
C GLY A 139 7.81 1.25 5.60
N GLU A 140 8.03 0.39 4.60
CA GLU A 140 7.59 -1.01 4.63
C GLU A 140 8.19 -1.75 5.84
N ARG A 141 9.41 -1.37 6.26
CA ARG A 141 10.13 -2.02 7.37
C ARG A 141 9.33 -2.04 8.67
N PHE A 142 8.42 -1.10 8.88
CA PHE A 142 7.57 -1.04 10.07
C PHE A 142 6.46 -2.10 10.08
N LEU A 143 6.26 -2.83 8.97
CA LEU A 143 5.39 -4.00 8.92
C LEU A 143 6.11 -5.28 9.38
N LEU A 144 7.45 -5.25 9.41
CA LEU A 144 8.22 -6.37 9.91
C LEU A 144 8.00 -6.47 11.42
N ASP A 145 7.72 -7.69 11.88
CA ASP A 145 7.51 -8.03 13.29
C ASP A 145 6.34 -7.34 14.02
N ASP A 146 5.46 -6.65 13.29
CA ASP A 146 4.16 -6.19 13.81
C ASP A 146 3.09 -7.27 13.56
N GLU A 147 2.78 -8.06 14.59
CA GLU A 147 1.81 -9.15 14.51
C GLU A 147 0.38 -8.67 14.23
N GLU A 148 0.01 -7.46 14.66
CA GLU A 148 -1.31 -6.90 14.35
C GLU A 148 -1.39 -6.45 12.89
N ALA A 149 -0.31 -5.84 12.36
CA ALA A 149 -0.20 -5.54 10.94
C ALA A 149 -0.24 -6.82 10.09
N ILE A 150 0.45 -7.88 10.50
CA ILE A 150 0.42 -9.19 9.83
C ILE A 150 -1.01 -9.76 9.81
N ALA A 151 -1.74 -9.68 10.93
CA ALA A 151 -3.12 -10.14 11.00
C ALA A 151 -4.04 -9.35 10.06
N ILE A 152 -3.88 -8.03 9.99
CA ILE A 152 -4.60 -7.17 9.03
C ILE A 152 -4.27 -7.57 7.60
N ILE A 153 -2.99 -7.72 7.26
CA ILE A 153 -2.58 -8.08 5.89
C ILE A 153 -3.15 -9.45 5.51
N ARG A 154 -3.13 -10.44 6.41
CA ARG A 154 -3.77 -11.75 6.15
C ARG A 154 -5.27 -11.64 5.90
N GLY A 155 -5.95 -10.68 6.52
CA GLY A 155 -7.39 -10.48 6.35
C GLY A 155 -7.80 -9.74 5.08
N CYS A 156 -6.86 -9.15 4.33
CA CYS A 156 -7.18 -8.43 3.09
C CYS A 156 -7.47 -9.38 1.93
N VAL A 157 -8.26 -8.92 0.95
CA VAL A 157 -8.51 -9.66 -0.29
C VAL A 157 -7.23 -9.78 -1.12
N GLN A 158 -6.49 -8.68 -1.24
CA GLN A 158 -5.21 -8.61 -1.93
C GLN A 158 -4.29 -7.58 -1.25
N PHE A 159 -3.02 -7.97 -1.12
CA PHE A 159 -1.92 -7.13 -0.68
C PHE A 159 -0.91 -6.99 -1.81
N ASN A 160 -0.53 -5.77 -2.16
CA ASN A 160 0.52 -5.51 -3.14
C ASN A 160 1.58 -4.62 -2.50
N MET A 161 2.83 -5.07 -2.49
CA MET A 161 3.92 -4.28 -1.91
C MET A 161 5.12 -4.17 -2.84
N GLU A 162 5.63 -2.96 -3.01
CA GLU A 162 6.99 -2.73 -3.46
C GLU A 162 7.86 -2.46 -2.23
N TYR A 163 8.86 -3.31 -1.98
CA TYR A 163 9.75 -3.14 -0.85
C TYR A 163 11.10 -2.56 -1.28
N HIS A 164 11.67 -1.79 -0.35
CA HIS A 164 12.87 -0.99 -0.55
C HIS A 164 14.01 -1.53 0.33
N PRO A 165 14.89 -2.40 -0.20
CA PRO A 165 16.03 -2.88 0.55
C PRO A 165 17.00 -1.71 0.80
N GLY A 166 17.37 -1.46 2.06
CA GLY A 166 18.32 -0.38 2.37
C GLY A 166 18.25 0.28 3.75
N PHE A 167 17.55 -0.32 4.72
CA PHE A 167 17.44 0.22 6.08
C PHE A 167 17.90 -0.70 7.20
N ASP A 168 18.22 -1.98 6.90
CA ASP A 168 18.85 -3.01 7.76
C ASP A 168 18.29 -4.41 7.45
N HIS A 169 17.25 -4.51 6.61
CA HIS A 169 16.64 -5.78 6.25
C HIS A 169 17.15 -6.35 4.91
N THR A 170 17.56 -7.60 4.98
CA THR A 170 18.00 -8.46 3.88
C THR A 170 16.82 -8.96 3.05
N HIS A 171 17.11 -9.40 1.82
CA HIS A 171 16.10 -10.05 0.99
C HIS A 171 15.52 -11.31 1.63
N GLU A 172 16.33 -12.06 2.39
CA GLU A 172 15.91 -13.26 3.10
C GLU A 172 14.90 -12.96 4.21
N GLU A 173 15.09 -11.88 4.96
CA GLU A 173 14.13 -11.44 5.99
C GLU A 173 12.78 -11.06 5.36
N TRP A 174 12.79 -10.33 4.25
CA TRP A 174 11.58 -10.03 3.50
C TRP A 174 10.87 -11.29 3.00
N ASN A 175 11.62 -12.25 2.46
CA ASN A 175 11.04 -13.51 1.99
C ASN A 175 10.45 -14.34 3.14
N ARG A 176 11.12 -14.37 4.31
CA ARG A 176 10.62 -15.04 5.51
C ARG A 176 9.34 -14.37 6.00
N TRP A 177 9.33 -13.05 6.10
CA TRP A 177 8.13 -12.30 6.47
C TRP A 177 6.99 -12.55 5.48
N PHE A 178 7.29 -12.52 4.18
CA PHE A 178 6.28 -12.69 3.13
C PHE A 178 5.70 -14.11 3.07
N SER A 179 6.46 -15.14 3.47
CA SER A 179 5.96 -16.51 3.56
C SER A 179 4.81 -16.71 4.57
N LYS A 180 4.48 -15.68 5.36
CA LYS A 180 3.34 -15.67 6.29
C LYS A 180 2.00 -15.43 5.58
N PHE A 181 1.97 -15.08 4.30
CA PHE A 181 0.77 -14.64 3.56
C PHE A 181 0.30 -15.62 2.49
N PHE A 182 -0.89 -15.34 1.96
CA PHE A 182 -1.55 -16.13 0.93
C PHE A 182 -1.00 -15.80 -0.47
N ASP A 183 -1.31 -16.69 -1.41
CA ASP A 183 -0.92 -16.58 -2.81
C ASP A 183 -1.65 -15.44 -3.57
N THR A 184 -2.65 -14.80 -2.94
CA THR A 184 -3.27 -13.56 -3.45
C THR A 184 -2.39 -12.34 -3.20
N HIS A 185 -1.44 -12.42 -2.27
CA HIS A 185 -0.55 -11.34 -1.90
C HIS A 185 0.65 -11.32 -2.85
N THR A 186 1.18 -10.12 -3.12
CA THR A 186 2.34 -9.95 -3.99
C THR A 186 3.34 -9.00 -3.35
N MET A 187 4.62 -9.34 -3.48
CA MET A 187 5.73 -8.51 -3.04
C MET A 187 6.76 -8.43 -4.15
N ARG A 188 7.17 -7.21 -4.50
CA ARG A 188 8.14 -6.93 -5.57
C ARG A 188 9.28 -6.08 -5.02
N SER A 189 10.50 -6.35 -5.49
CA SER A 189 11.66 -5.51 -5.19
C SER A 189 11.73 -4.36 -6.18
N ARG A 190 12.10 -3.17 -5.72
CA ARG A 190 12.36 -2.00 -6.59
C ARG A 190 13.32 -2.27 -7.75
N ASN A 191 14.32 -3.14 -7.55
CA ASN A 191 15.39 -3.37 -8.53
C ASN A 191 15.01 -4.35 -9.67
N GLY A 192 13.73 -4.70 -9.83
CA GLY A 192 13.21 -5.25 -11.08
C GLY A 192 13.70 -6.64 -11.48
N LYS A 193 14.48 -7.34 -10.64
CA LYS A 193 14.60 -8.79 -10.79
C LYS A 193 13.30 -9.39 -10.24
N ASN A 194 12.46 -9.91 -11.14
CA ASN A 194 11.30 -10.75 -10.83
C ASN A 194 11.77 -12.05 -10.15
N GLU A 195 12.36 -11.95 -8.96
CA GLU A 195 12.72 -13.11 -8.12
C GLU A 195 11.60 -13.42 -7.12
N GLY A 196 10.56 -12.58 -7.06
CA GLY A 196 9.37 -12.81 -6.24
C GLY A 196 8.50 -13.91 -6.84
N ARG A 197 8.26 -14.96 -6.05
CA ARG A 197 7.23 -15.97 -6.30
C ARG A 197 5.95 -15.28 -6.82
N ARG A 198 5.63 -15.52 -8.09
CA ARG A 198 4.26 -15.35 -8.59
C ARG A 198 3.51 -16.61 -8.16
N ALA A 199 2.77 -16.54 -7.07
CA ALA A 199 1.70 -17.50 -6.92
C ALA A 199 0.57 -17.06 -7.86
N VAL A 200 0.37 -17.85 -8.91
CA VAL A 200 -0.76 -17.73 -9.82
C VAL A 200 -1.81 -18.68 -9.29
N PHE A 201 -2.89 -18.16 -8.72
CA PHE A 201 -4.05 -18.97 -8.35
C PHE A 201 -4.80 -19.41 -9.62
N GLU A 202 -4.72 -20.70 -9.92
CA GLU A 202 -5.88 -21.48 -10.35
C GLU A 202 -6.64 -21.87 -9.06
N GLU A 203 -7.98 -21.95 -9.09
CA GLU A 203 -8.90 -22.21 -7.95
C GLU A 203 -9.36 -20.99 -7.11
N ILE A 204 -10.07 -20.07 -7.75
CA ILE A 204 -11.13 -19.27 -7.09
C ILE A 204 -12.41 -19.41 -7.93
N ASP A 205 -12.91 -20.62 -8.09
CA ASP A 205 -14.28 -20.82 -8.59
C ASP A 205 -15.26 -21.06 -7.42
N HIS A 206 -14.83 -21.71 -6.33
CA HIS A 206 -15.68 -21.92 -5.15
C HIS A 206 -15.99 -20.65 -4.33
N VAL A 207 -15.04 -19.71 -4.24
CA VAL A 207 -15.24 -18.38 -3.64
C VAL A 207 -15.84 -17.39 -4.66
N ARG A 208 -15.96 -17.73 -5.95
CA ARG A 208 -16.74 -16.91 -6.89
C ARG A 208 -18.22 -17.26 -6.88
N GLU A 209 -18.57 -18.54 -6.71
CA GLU A 209 -19.96 -19.00 -6.74
C GLU A 209 -20.74 -18.67 -5.45
N THR A 210 -20.10 -18.78 -4.29
CA THR A 210 -20.72 -18.39 -3.00
C THR A 210 -20.94 -16.88 -2.91
N TRP A 211 -20.05 -16.07 -3.49
CA TRP A 211 -20.11 -14.61 -3.32
C TRP A 211 -20.90 -13.90 -4.43
N ARG A 212 -20.94 -14.45 -5.65
CA ARG A 212 -21.85 -13.96 -6.71
C ARG A 212 -23.32 -14.17 -6.35
N SER A 213 -23.65 -15.30 -5.71
CA SER A 213 -25.03 -15.60 -5.34
C SER A 213 -25.54 -14.66 -4.24
N GLU A 214 -24.74 -14.40 -3.20
CA GLU A 214 -25.09 -13.46 -2.13
C GLU A 214 -25.18 -12.00 -2.62
N TYR A 215 -24.27 -11.56 -3.49
CA TYR A 215 -24.25 -10.17 -3.99
C TYR A 215 -25.41 -9.87 -4.97
N VAL A 216 -25.80 -10.84 -5.81
CA VAL A 216 -26.96 -10.67 -6.71
C VAL A 216 -28.27 -10.72 -5.93
N LEU A 217 -28.35 -11.49 -4.84
CA LEU A 217 -29.54 -11.58 -3.99
C LEU A 217 -29.73 -10.35 -3.10
N ALA A 218 -28.65 -9.81 -2.52
CA ALA A 218 -28.70 -8.61 -1.67
C ALA A 218 -29.07 -7.31 -2.43
N ARG A 219 -29.08 -7.34 -3.76
CA ARG A 219 -29.46 -6.20 -4.63
C ARG A 219 -30.81 -6.36 -5.34
N LYS A 220 -31.48 -7.51 -5.17
CA LYS A 220 -32.85 -7.73 -5.66
C LYS A 220 -33.91 -7.57 -4.56
N ALA A 221 -33.49 -7.37 -3.31
CA ALA A 221 -34.33 -7.01 -2.17
C ALA A 221 -34.23 -5.50 -1.89
#